data_AF-A0A014MYP7-F1
#
_entry.id   AF-A0A014MYP7-F1
#
_cell.length_a   1.000
_cell.length_b   1.000
_cell.length_c   1.000
_cell.angle_alpha   90.00
_cell.angle_beta   90.00
_cell.angle_gamma   90.00
#
_symmetry.space_group_name_H-M   'P 1'
#
loop_
_entity.id
_entity.type
_entity.pdbx_description
1 polymer ?
#
loop_
_entity_poly.entity_id
_entity_poly.type
_entity_poly.pdbx_seq_one_letter_code
_entity_poly.pdbx_strand_id
1 'polypeptide(L)'
;MRASIAVATGLLALANARITGISVPETIRPGDTINATVISENYIQAVYDVAIAFGYAPGHGTPESLGLVAGSIYLGPGQSNQLHSFTEQVAIPESAPRGKGLITASLMSLYGALHMPTLSNFNVTVTFGEETSTKYISSQS
;
A
#
# COMPACT_ATOMS: atom_id res chain seq x y z
N MET A 1 38.96 26.44 37.42
CA MET A 1 38.47 25.13 36.94
C MET A 1 37.78 25.36 35.61
N ARG A 2 38.26 24.76 34.52
CA ARG A 2 37.63 24.88 33.19
C ARG A 2 36.65 23.71 33.05
N ALA A 3 35.35 24.00 33.05
CA ALA A 3 34.33 23.01 32.80
C ALA A 3 34.26 22.76 31.28
N SER A 4 34.66 21.56 30.85
CA SER A 4 34.45 21.11 29.47
C SER A 4 32.99 20.72 29.31
N ILE A 5 32.24 21.45 28.48
CA ILE A 5 30.88 21.09 28.09
C ILE A 5 30.99 19.97 27.05
N ALA A 6 30.74 18.73 27.45
CA ALA A 6 30.57 17.63 26.52
C ALA A 6 29.20 17.77 25.84
N VAL A 7 29.18 18.13 24.55
CA VAL A 7 27.96 18.10 23.74
C VAL A 7 27.68 16.65 23.39
N ALA A 8 26.70 16.04 24.05
CA ALA A 8 26.16 14.75 23.65
C ALA A 8 25.26 14.95 22.42
N THR A 9 25.83 14.76 21.22
CA THR A 9 25.02 14.60 20.00
C THR A 9 24.29 13.26 20.09
N GLY A 10 23.02 13.30 20.49
CA GLY A 10 22.15 12.14 20.49
C GLY A 10 22.06 11.54 19.09
N LEU A 11 22.34 10.24 18.96
CA LEU A 11 22.19 9.50 17.73
C LEU A 11 20.69 9.43 17.41
N LEU A 12 20.22 10.25 16.47
CA LEU A 12 18.86 10.13 15.95
C LEU A 12 18.76 8.77 15.25
N ALA A 13 18.07 7.83 15.86
CA ALA A 13 17.75 6.57 15.20
C ALA A 13 16.91 6.90 13.96
N LEU A 14 17.45 6.64 12.77
CA LEU A 14 16.69 6.71 11.54
C LEU A 14 15.66 5.59 11.60
N ALA A 15 14.40 5.95 11.84
CA ALA A 15 13.32 4.99 11.78
C ALA A 15 13.09 4.60 10.31
N ASN A 16 13.10 3.31 10.04
CA ASN A 16 12.84 2.78 8.71
C ASN A 16 11.45 2.17 8.69
N ALA A 17 10.87 2.06 7.51
CA ALA A 17 9.54 1.52 7.31
C ALA A 17 9.49 0.63 6.07
N ARG A 18 8.46 -0.20 6.02
CA ARG A 18 8.07 -0.94 4.82
C ARG A 18 6.57 -0.88 4.63
N ILE A 19 6.13 -1.04 3.39
CA ILE A 19 4.72 -1.24 3.08
C ILE A 19 4.32 -2.68 3.43
N THR A 20 3.25 -2.84 4.20
CA THR A 20 2.76 -4.14 4.70
C THR A 20 1.38 -4.51 4.20
N GLY A 21 0.68 -3.59 3.50
CA GLY A 21 -0.63 -3.89 2.97
C GLY A 21 -1.36 -2.72 2.36
N ILE A 22 -2.64 -2.96 2.07
CA ILE A 22 -3.58 -1.94 1.57
C ILE A 22 -4.87 -1.98 2.40
N SER A 23 -5.56 -0.84 2.49
CA SER A 23 -6.89 -0.72 3.09
C SER A 23 -7.82 0.02 2.15
N VAL A 24 -9.04 -0.47 1.98
CA VAL A 24 -10.04 0.07 1.05
C VAL A 24 -11.44 0.02 1.67
N PRO A 25 -12.41 0.78 1.14
CA PRO A 25 -13.81 0.64 1.53
C PRO A 25 -14.32 -0.80 1.39
N GLU A 26 -15.08 -1.29 2.38
CA GLU A 26 -15.63 -2.66 2.34
C GLU A 26 -16.68 -2.88 1.25
N THR A 27 -17.35 -1.79 0.87
CA THR A 27 -18.27 -1.71 -0.27
C THR A 27 -17.85 -0.56 -1.16
N ILE A 28 -17.81 -0.79 -2.46
CA ILE A 28 -17.40 0.19 -3.47
C ILE A 28 -18.47 0.25 -4.54
N ARG A 29 -18.94 1.45 -4.90
CA ARG A 29 -19.81 1.61 -6.06
C ARG A 29 -18.96 1.64 -7.34
N PRO A 30 -19.19 0.73 -8.31
CA PRO A 30 -18.58 0.86 -9.64
C PRO A 30 -18.82 2.25 -10.24
N GLY A 31 -17.79 2.86 -10.81
CA GLY A 31 -17.80 4.24 -11.32
C GLY A 31 -17.19 5.25 -10.34
N ASP A 32 -17.03 4.89 -9.06
CA ASP A 32 -16.39 5.76 -8.08
C ASP A 32 -14.85 5.69 -8.16
N THR A 33 -14.23 6.80 -7.78
CA THR A 33 -12.82 6.81 -7.37
C THR A 33 -12.74 6.66 -5.86
N ILE A 34 -11.99 5.67 -5.39
CA ILE A 34 -11.81 5.37 -3.97
C ILE A 34 -10.44 5.83 -3.49
N ASN A 35 -10.33 6.12 -2.20
CA ASN A 35 -9.05 6.29 -1.54
C ASN A 35 -8.58 4.91 -1.05
N ALA A 36 -7.53 4.37 -1.65
CA ALA A 36 -6.84 3.19 -1.14
C ALA A 36 -5.70 3.64 -0.22
N THR A 37 -5.75 3.23 1.04
CA THR A 37 -4.67 3.50 1.99
C THR A 37 -3.58 2.45 1.81
N VAL A 38 -2.36 2.88 1.49
CA VAL A 38 -1.16 2.04 1.51
C VAL A 38 -0.63 2.04 2.94
N ILE A 39 -0.56 0.86 3.55
CA ILE A 39 -0.21 0.70 4.96
C ILE A 39 1.29 0.57 5.09
N SER A 40 1.88 1.44 5.90
CA SER A 40 3.30 1.41 6.23
C SER A 40 3.52 1.11 7.71
N GLU A 41 4.55 0.35 8.02
CA GLU A 41 4.91 -0.02 9.38
C GLU A 41 6.41 0.12 9.63
N ASN A 42 6.78 0.34 10.89
CA ASN A 42 8.18 0.40 11.31
C ASN A 42 8.90 -0.92 11.00
N TYR A 43 10.09 -0.83 10.43
CA TYR A 43 10.90 -1.97 10.04
C TYR A 43 12.37 -1.74 10.43
N ILE A 44 13.10 -2.83 10.71
CA ILE A 44 14.47 -2.73 11.21
C ILE A 44 15.48 -2.29 10.14
N GLN A 45 15.09 -2.32 8.86
CA GLN A 45 15.93 -1.93 7.73
C GLN A 45 15.18 -0.98 6.79
N ALA A 46 15.90 -0.12 6.07
CA ALA A 46 15.31 0.65 4.98
C ALA A 46 14.89 -0.27 3.83
N VAL A 47 13.69 -0.06 3.31
CA VAL A 47 13.20 -0.72 2.09
C VAL A 47 13.08 0.34 1.00
N TYR A 48 13.44 0.00 -0.24
CA TYR A 48 13.18 0.85 -1.39
C TYR A 48 11.99 0.30 -2.18
N ASP A 49 10.81 0.83 -1.90
CA ASP A 49 9.56 0.55 -2.60
C ASP A 49 9.55 1.32 -3.92
N VAL A 50 9.61 0.59 -5.03
CA VAL A 50 9.75 1.17 -6.36
C VAL A 50 8.41 1.72 -6.84
N ALA A 51 7.41 0.85 -6.88
CA ALA A 51 6.10 1.14 -7.44
C ALA A 51 5.06 0.15 -6.91
N ILE A 52 3.82 0.60 -6.85
CA ILE A 52 2.67 -0.26 -6.56
C ILE A 52 1.63 -0.10 -7.68
N ALA A 53 1.14 -1.24 -8.16
CA ALA A 53 0.05 -1.32 -9.12
C ALA A 53 -1.21 -1.81 -8.42
N PHE A 54 -2.36 -1.21 -8.74
CA PHE A 54 -3.66 -1.58 -8.21
C PHE A 54 -4.50 -2.25 -9.29
N GLY A 55 -5.29 -3.23 -8.88
CA GLY A 55 -6.25 -3.90 -9.72
C GLY A 55 -7.51 -4.28 -8.97
N TYR A 56 -8.42 -4.90 -9.71
CA TYR A 56 -9.66 -5.42 -9.18
C TYR A 56 -10.09 -6.67 -9.95
N ALA A 57 -10.83 -7.55 -9.28
CA ALA A 57 -11.36 -8.76 -9.90
C ALA A 57 -12.75 -9.08 -9.35
N PRO A 58 -13.69 -9.54 -10.19
CA PRO A 58 -14.96 -10.08 -9.71
C PRO A 58 -14.75 -11.45 -9.04
N GLY A 59 -15.62 -11.79 -8.08
CA GLY A 59 -15.58 -13.05 -7.36
C GLY A 59 -14.28 -13.25 -6.57
N HIS A 60 -13.69 -14.43 -6.71
CA HIS A 60 -12.44 -14.81 -6.03
C HIS A 60 -11.17 -14.39 -6.79
N GLY A 61 -11.31 -13.80 -7.97
CA GLY A 61 -10.18 -13.45 -8.84
C GLY A 61 -9.27 -14.63 -9.19
N THR A 62 -8.05 -14.31 -9.60
CA THR A 62 -6.96 -15.28 -9.81
C THR A 62 -5.87 -15.03 -8.77
N PRO A 63 -5.39 -16.07 -8.07
CA PRO A 63 -4.30 -15.91 -7.10
C PRO A 63 -3.09 -15.20 -7.69
N GLU A 64 -2.45 -14.34 -6.87
CA GLU A 64 -1.23 -13.60 -7.23
C GLU A 64 -1.33 -12.74 -8.50
N SER A 65 -2.57 -12.37 -8.87
CA SER A 65 -2.85 -11.52 -10.03
C SER A 65 -3.60 -10.27 -9.61
N LEU A 66 -3.39 -9.19 -10.37
CA LEU A 66 -4.18 -7.97 -10.22
C LEU A 66 -5.63 -8.15 -10.71
N GLY A 67 -5.88 -9.13 -11.60
CA GLY A 67 -7.11 -9.16 -12.38
C GLY A 67 -7.09 -8.07 -13.43
N LEU A 68 -8.04 -7.13 -13.36
CA LEU A 68 -8.10 -5.95 -14.22
C LEU A 68 -7.29 -4.81 -13.59
N VAL A 69 -6.44 -4.16 -14.38
CA VAL A 69 -5.58 -3.06 -13.89
C VAL A 69 -6.42 -1.80 -13.72
N ALA A 70 -6.35 -1.19 -12.52
CA ALA A 70 -6.99 0.08 -12.22
C ALA A 70 -6.01 1.26 -12.29
N GLY A 71 -4.72 1.02 -12.01
CA GLY A 71 -3.71 2.05 -12.08
C GLY A 71 -2.38 1.61 -11.46
N SER A 72 -1.41 2.51 -11.48
CA SER A 72 -0.11 2.30 -10.84
C SER A 72 0.52 3.62 -10.47
N ILE A 73 1.34 3.61 -9.43
CA ILE A 73 2.09 4.77 -8.97
C ILE A 73 3.55 4.42 -8.80
N TYR A 74 4.41 5.38 -9.16
CA TYR A 74 5.81 5.36 -8.78
C TYR A 74 5.93 5.93 -7.36
N LEU A 75 6.46 5.12 -6.44
CA LEU A 75 6.60 5.51 -5.03
C LEU A 75 7.92 6.27 -4.84
N GLY A 76 9.01 5.68 -5.34
CA GLY A 76 10.34 6.27 -5.32
C GLY A 76 10.78 6.73 -3.93
N PRO A 77 11.76 7.65 -3.85
CA PRO A 77 12.26 8.13 -2.55
C PRO A 77 11.25 8.98 -1.78
N GLY A 78 10.16 9.45 -2.42
CA GLY A 78 9.19 10.34 -1.80
C GLY A 78 8.13 9.61 -0.95
N GLN A 79 7.70 8.43 -1.37
CA GLN A 79 6.66 7.64 -0.68
C GLN A 79 7.19 6.32 -0.10
N SER A 80 8.42 5.91 -0.45
CA SER A 80 9.05 4.74 0.15
C SER A 80 9.65 5.05 1.53
N ASN A 81 9.75 4.02 2.37
CA ASN A 81 10.40 4.06 3.68
C ASN A 81 9.80 5.14 4.62
N GLN A 82 8.50 5.39 4.49
CA GLN A 82 7.76 6.34 5.32
C GLN A 82 7.08 5.62 6.49
N LEU A 83 7.24 6.14 7.71
CA LEU A 83 6.57 5.59 8.91
C LEU A 83 5.05 5.83 8.96
N HIS A 84 4.53 6.60 8.01
CA HIS A 84 3.10 6.89 7.94
C HIS A 84 2.51 6.26 6.70
N SER A 85 1.31 5.71 6.86
CA SER A 85 0.46 5.30 5.75
C SER A 85 0.02 6.52 4.94
N PHE A 86 -0.24 6.31 3.66
CA PHE A 86 -0.69 7.36 2.73
C PHE A 86 -1.84 6.84 1.86
N THR A 87 -2.58 7.74 1.24
CA THR A 87 -3.77 7.41 0.43
C THR A 87 -3.54 7.70 -1.03
N GLU A 88 -4.03 6.79 -1.87
CA GLU A 88 -3.92 6.85 -3.32
C GLU A 88 -5.28 6.70 -3.96
N GLN A 89 -5.54 7.49 -5.00
CA GLN A 89 -6.83 7.45 -5.68
C GLN A 89 -6.86 6.35 -6.72
N VAL A 90 -7.81 5.41 -6.57
CA VAL A 90 -8.01 4.27 -7.47
C VAL A 90 -9.40 4.35 -8.06
N ALA A 91 -9.48 4.49 -9.39
CA ALA A 91 -10.76 4.52 -10.10
C ALA A 91 -11.24 3.10 -10.40
N ILE A 92 -12.47 2.78 -9.97
CA ILE A 92 -13.14 1.53 -10.35
C ILE A 92 -14.13 1.86 -11.46
N PRO A 93 -14.02 1.25 -12.65
CA PRO A 93 -14.90 1.61 -13.75
C PRO A 93 -16.34 1.18 -13.47
N GLU A 94 -17.30 1.90 -14.04
CA GLU A 94 -18.73 1.59 -13.93
C GLU A 94 -19.08 0.19 -14.47
N SER A 95 -18.27 -0.33 -15.40
CA SER A 95 -18.39 -1.69 -15.93
C SER A 95 -17.95 -2.80 -14.98
N ALA A 96 -17.41 -2.48 -13.79
CA ALA A 96 -17.02 -3.48 -12.81
C ALA A 96 -18.25 -4.30 -12.36
N PRO A 97 -18.21 -5.64 -12.41
CA PRO A 97 -19.35 -6.47 -12.03
C PRO A 97 -19.73 -6.26 -10.55
N ARG A 98 -21.04 -6.11 -10.30
CA ARG A 98 -21.58 -6.03 -8.94
C ARG A 98 -21.47 -7.38 -8.22
N GLY A 99 -21.42 -7.32 -6.88
CA GLY A 99 -21.31 -8.49 -6.00
C GLY A 99 -19.95 -8.59 -5.33
N LYS A 100 -19.60 -9.79 -4.85
CA LYS A 100 -18.29 -10.02 -4.21
C LYS A 100 -17.16 -9.87 -5.22
N GLY A 101 -16.06 -9.26 -4.78
CA GLY A 101 -14.87 -9.09 -5.58
C GLY A 101 -13.64 -8.81 -4.72
N LEU A 102 -12.53 -8.54 -5.39
CA LEU A 102 -11.26 -8.21 -4.79
C LEU A 102 -10.81 -6.83 -5.27
N ILE A 103 -10.24 -6.05 -4.35
CA ILE A 103 -9.21 -5.06 -4.71
C ILE A 103 -7.87 -5.70 -4.47
N THR A 104 -6.96 -5.56 -5.42
CA THR A 104 -5.64 -6.18 -5.42
C THR A 104 -4.58 -5.11 -5.58
N ALA A 105 -3.39 -5.38 -5.06
CA ALA A 105 -2.22 -4.57 -5.33
C ALA A 105 -0.96 -5.44 -5.46
N SER A 106 -0.02 -4.99 -6.28
CA SER A 106 1.28 -5.63 -6.46
C SER A 106 2.37 -4.59 -6.27
N LEU A 107 3.20 -4.80 -5.25
CA LEU A 107 4.26 -3.91 -4.82
C LEU A 107 5.61 -4.49 -5.25
N MET A 108 6.39 -3.71 -6.01
CA MET A 108 7.80 -4.00 -6.26
C MET A 108 8.66 -3.24 -5.26
N SER A 109 9.50 -3.96 -4.53
CA SER A 109 10.45 -3.39 -3.58
C SER A 109 11.85 -3.98 -3.77
N LEU A 110 12.87 -3.23 -3.35
CA LEU A 110 14.27 -3.63 -3.35
C LEU A 110 14.78 -3.70 -1.91
N TYR A 111 15.31 -4.86 -1.52
CA TYR A 111 15.73 -5.13 -0.15
C TYR A 111 17.24 -5.25 -0.01
N GLY A 112 17.74 -4.77 1.14
CA GLY A 112 19.14 -4.91 1.57
C GLY A 112 20.14 -4.10 0.74
N ALA A 113 21.41 -4.21 1.09
CA ALA A 113 22.49 -3.46 0.46
C ALA A 113 22.65 -3.73 -1.05
N LEU A 114 22.17 -4.89 -1.51
CA LEU A 114 22.26 -5.32 -2.91
C LEU A 114 20.98 -5.03 -3.71
N HIS A 115 19.98 -4.38 -3.11
CA HIS A 115 18.73 -4.01 -3.79
C HIS A 115 18.03 -5.21 -4.46
N MET A 116 17.90 -6.31 -3.72
CA MET A 116 17.28 -7.54 -4.23
C MET A 116 15.80 -7.30 -4.52
N PRO A 117 15.31 -7.54 -5.75
CA PRO A 117 13.92 -7.29 -6.11
C PRO A 117 13.00 -8.30 -5.43
N THR A 118 11.86 -7.81 -4.94
CA THR A 118 10.80 -8.61 -4.32
C THR A 118 9.46 -8.08 -4.79
N LEU A 119 8.57 -8.99 -5.18
CA LEU A 119 7.18 -8.66 -5.48
C LEU A 119 6.29 -9.13 -4.33
N SER A 120 5.47 -8.24 -3.80
CA SER A 120 4.50 -8.54 -2.74
C SER A 120 3.10 -8.24 -3.23
N ASN A 121 2.21 -9.21 -3.11
CA ASN A 121 0.82 -9.09 -3.56
C ASN A 121 -0.10 -8.94 -2.35
N PHE A 122 -1.01 -7.98 -2.43
CA PHE A 122 -2.04 -7.73 -1.43
C PHE A 122 -3.41 -7.90 -2.08
N ASN A 123 -4.37 -8.42 -1.32
CA ASN A 123 -5.75 -8.43 -1.74
C ASN A 123 -6.69 -8.16 -0.56
N VAL A 124 -7.84 -7.58 -0.88
CA VAL A 124 -8.91 -7.28 0.06
C VAL A 124 -10.22 -7.72 -0.56
N THR A 125 -10.99 -8.53 0.17
CA THR A 125 -12.32 -8.95 -0.28
C THR A 125 -13.35 -7.86 -0.01
N VAL A 126 -13.93 -7.31 -1.06
CA VAL A 126 -14.89 -6.22 -1.02
C VAL A 126 -16.23 -6.64 -1.61
N THR A 127 -17.21 -5.73 -1.55
CA THR A 127 -18.47 -5.84 -2.28
C THR A 127 -18.59 -4.68 -3.28
N PHE A 128 -18.71 -4.97 -4.56
CA PHE A 128 -19.08 -3.97 -5.56
C PHE A 128 -20.61 -3.76 -5.52
N GLY A 129 -21.04 -2.65 -4.91
CA GLY A 129 -22.45 -2.41 -4.51
C GLY A 129 -23.01 -1.10 -5.06
N GLU A 130 -24.10 -0.62 -4.46
CA GLU A 130 -24.79 0.62 -4.86
C GLU A 130 -24.15 1.89 -4.27
N GLU A 131 -23.34 1.78 -3.23
CA GLU A 131 -22.68 2.91 -2.57
C GLU A 131 -21.27 2.56 -2.10
N THR A 132 -20.39 3.55 -2.08
CA THR A 132 -19.04 3.41 -1.50
C THR A 132 -19.13 3.67 0.00
N SER A 133 -18.72 2.68 0.81
CA SER A 133 -18.79 2.73 2.26
C SER A 133 -17.71 3.62 2.87
N THR A 134 -17.99 4.19 4.05
CA THR A 134 -16.97 4.87 4.88
C THR A 134 -16.19 3.90 5.76
N LYS A 135 -16.60 2.62 5.83
CA LYS A 135 -15.92 1.59 6.61
C LYS A 135 -14.84 0.91 5.76
N TYR A 136 -13.64 0.84 6.30
CA TYR A 136 -12.47 0.29 5.62
C TYR A 136 -12.11 -1.10 6.16
N ILE A 137 -11.55 -1.91 5.27
CA ILE A 137 -11.00 -3.24 5.57
C ILE A 137 -9.62 -3.35 4.92
N SER A 138 -8.72 -4.07 5.57
CA SER A 138 -7.31 -4.17 5.17
C SER A 138 -6.95 -5.57 4.69
N SER A 139 -5.90 -5.66 3.87
CA SER A 139 -5.30 -6.94 3.50
C SER A 139 -4.74 -7.63 4.73
N GLN A 140 -4.81 -8.96 4.76
CA GLN A 140 -4.11 -9.73 5.78
C GLN A 140 -2.62 -9.76 5.41
N SER A 141 -1.76 -9.41 6.38
CA SER A 141 -0.29 -9.45 6.26
C SER A 141 0.28 -10.86 6.31
#